data_AF-A0A7W4CJB9-F1
#
_entry.id   AF-A0A7W4CJB9-F1
#
_cell.length_a   1.000
_cell.length_b   1.000
_cell.length_c   1.000
_cell.angle_alpha   90.00
_cell.angle_beta   90.00
_cell.angle_gamma   90.00
#
_symmetry.space_group_name_H-M   'P 1'
#
loop_
_entity.id
_entity.type
_entity.pdbx_description
1 polymer ?
#
loop_
_entity_poly.entity_id
_entity_poly.type
_entity_poly.pdbx_seq_one_letter_code
_entity_poly.pdbx_strand_id
1 'polypeptide(L)'
;MMIGALVPSAKLWGDMMRMGIEAQFVMTLRTAGMLGLLPHGKNENTLMVSEKTDAVRESFGAAFRSAARGARADQILAAALKPYGRRTRANARRLGTRL
;
A
#
# COMPACT_ATOMS: atom_id res chain seq x y z
N MET A 1 6.36 17.51 32.25
CA MET A 1 6.15 18.30 31.01
C MET A 1 6.14 17.34 29.82
N MET A 2 5.00 16.72 29.48
CA MET A 2 4.85 15.80 28.32
C MET A 2 3.37 15.46 28.04
N ILE A 3 2.49 16.46 27.93
CA ILE A 3 1.08 16.26 27.48
C ILE A 3 0.70 17.36 26.45
N GLY A 4 1.57 17.58 25.45
CA GLY A 4 1.35 18.58 24.39
C GLY A 4 1.35 18.02 22.96
N ALA A 5 1.64 16.73 22.78
CA ALA A 5 1.92 16.14 21.47
C ALA A 5 0.72 15.41 20.81
N LEU A 6 -0.46 15.42 21.42
CA LEU A 6 -1.61 14.62 20.96
C LEU A 6 -2.67 15.41 20.18
N VAL A 7 -2.48 16.71 19.94
CA VAL A 7 -3.38 17.49 19.09
C VAL A 7 -2.71 17.65 17.72
N PRO A 8 -3.15 16.93 16.67
CA PRO A 8 -2.67 17.17 15.32
C PRO A 8 -2.92 18.63 14.97
N SER A 9 -1.92 19.31 14.37
CA SER A 9 -2.13 20.67 13.87
C SER A 9 -3.32 20.70 12.90
N ALA A 10 -4.03 21.82 12.83
CA ALA A 10 -5.15 21.98 11.88
C ALA A 10 -4.73 21.66 10.44
N LYS A 11 -3.47 21.93 10.08
CA LYS A 11 -2.86 21.54 8.82
C LYS A 11 -2.78 20.02 8.65
N LEU A 12 -2.26 19.29 9.63
CA LEU A 12 -2.20 17.83 9.58
C LEU A 12 -3.59 17.20 9.46
N TRP A 13 -4.58 17.78 10.17
CA TRP A 13 -5.95 17.32 10.08
C TRP A 13 -6.54 17.54 8.69
N GLY A 14 -6.30 18.72 8.09
CA GLY A 14 -6.67 19.02 6.71
C GLY A 14 -5.99 18.09 5.69
N ASP A 15 -4.69 17.83 5.85
CA ASP A 15 -3.94 16.90 5.00
C ASP A 15 -4.50 15.46 5.11
N MET A 16 -4.88 15.02 6.32
CA MET A 16 -5.54 13.72 6.55
C MET A 16 -6.90 13.63 5.86
N MET A 17 -7.73 14.67 5.97
CA MET A 17 -9.04 14.71 5.32
C MET A 17 -8.90 14.68 3.80
N ARG A 18 -7.94 15.44 3.25
CA ARG A 18 -7.63 15.43 1.82
C ARG A 18 -7.20 14.05 1.35
N MET A 19 -6.28 13.40 2.05
CA MET A 19 -5.87 12.02 1.74
C MET A 19 -7.05 11.05 1.82
N GLY A 20 -7.95 11.21 2.80
CA GLY A 20 -9.17 10.41 2.92
C GLY A 20 -10.08 10.54 1.71
N ILE A 21 -10.34 11.77 1.26
CA ILE A 21 -11.16 12.05 0.07
C ILE A 21 -10.50 11.49 -1.19
N GLU A 22 -9.21 11.73 -1.38
CA GLU A 22 -8.43 11.20 -2.51
C GLU A 22 -8.46 9.67 -2.54
N ALA A 23 -8.31 9.02 -1.38
CA ALA A 23 -8.39 7.57 -1.27
C ALA A 23 -9.79 7.03 -1.63
N GLN A 24 -10.86 7.67 -1.14
CA GLN A 24 -12.24 7.28 -1.46
C GLN A 24 -12.55 7.44 -2.96
N PHE A 25 -12.05 8.50 -3.58
CA PHE A 25 -12.19 8.72 -5.01
C PHE A 25 -11.51 7.61 -5.83
N VAL A 26 -10.25 7.28 -5.50
CA VAL A 26 -9.51 6.18 -6.16
C VAL A 26 -10.23 4.84 -6.00
N MET A 27 -10.77 4.55 -4.80
CA MET A 27 -11.51 3.31 -4.54
C MET A 27 -12.82 3.25 -5.32
N THR A 28 -13.53 4.38 -5.44
CA THR A 28 -14.74 4.49 -6.27
C THR A 28 -14.43 4.20 -7.72
N LEU A 29 -13.38 4.81 -8.29
CA LEU A 29 -12.96 4.56 -9.68
C LEU A 29 -12.58 3.10 -9.93
N ARG A 30 -11.83 2.48 -9.00
CA ARG A 30 -11.47 1.05 -9.11
C ARG A 30 -12.69 0.15 -9.05
N THR A 31 -13.65 0.46 -8.17
CA THR A 31 -14.90 -0.31 -8.04
C THR A 31 -15.78 -0.14 -9.28
N ALA A 32 -15.89 1.07 -9.82
CA ALA A 32 -16.59 1.34 -11.07
C ALA A 32 -15.97 0.58 -12.26
N GLY A 33 -14.63 0.51 -12.35
CA GLY A 33 -13.93 -0.31 -13.33
C GLY A 33 -14.19 -1.82 -13.17
N MET A 34 -14.30 -2.32 -11.93
CA MET A 34 -14.66 -3.72 -11.66
C MET A 34 -16.11 -4.05 -12.05
N LEU A 35 -17.03 -3.09 -11.91
CA LEU A 35 -18.43 -3.22 -12.33
C LEU A 35 -18.64 -3.01 -13.84
N GLY A 36 -17.57 -2.70 -14.59
CA GLY A 36 -17.63 -2.46 -16.04
C GLY A 36 -18.13 -1.06 -16.43
N LEU A 37 -18.26 -0.13 -15.47
CA LEU A 37 -18.71 1.25 -15.72
C LEU A 37 -17.61 2.14 -16.33
N LEU A 38 -16.35 1.73 -16.21
CA LEU A 38 -15.19 2.42 -16.79
C LEU A 38 -14.31 1.42 -17.57
N PRO A 39 -13.59 1.86 -18.63
CA PRO A 39 -12.62 1.02 -19.31
C PRO A 39 -11.57 0.50 -18.33
N HIS A 40 -11.59 -0.81 -18.08
CA HIS A 40 -10.69 -1.49 -17.15
C HIS A 40 -9.98 -2.62 -17.88
N GLY A 41 -8.67 -2.79 -17.62
CA GLY A 41 -7.90 -3.86 -18.26
C GLY A 41 -8.50 -5.22 -17.91
N LYS A 42 -8.74 -6.08 -18.93
CA LYS A 42 -9.45 -7.37 -18.78
C LYS A 42 -8.91 -8.27 -17.65
N ASN A 43 -7.62 -8.14 -17.30
CA ASN A 43 -6.95 -8.91 -16.24
C ASN A 43 -6.50 -8.06 -15.04
N GLU A 44 -6.80 -6.77 -15.00
CA GLU A 44 -6.24 -5.85 -14.00
C GLU A 44 -6.75 -6.15 -12.59
N ASN A 45 -7.98 -6.64 -12.43
CA ASN A 45 -8.49 -7.05 -11.12
C ASN A 45 -7.75 -8.31 -10.60
N THR A 46 -7.56 -9.30 -11.46
CA THR A 46 -6.80 -10.52 -11.16
C THR A 46 -5.33 -10.22 -10.86
N LEU A 47 -4.73 -9.28 -11.59
CA LEU A 47 -3.38 -8.78 -11.34
C LEU A 47 -3.29 -8.07 -9.98
N MET A 48 -4.26 -7.22 -9.63
CA MET A 48 -4.28 -6.55 -8.32
C MET A 48 -4.36 -7.52 -7.14
N VAL A 49 -5.11 -8.62 -7.27
CA VAL A 49 -5.21 -9.63 -6.20
C VAL A 49 -3.96 -10.50 -6.13
N SER A 50 -3.49 -11.01 -7.28
CA SER A 50 -2.28 -11.84 -7.35
C SER A 50 -1.03 -11.10 -6.86
N GLU A 51 -0.87 -9.82 -7.23
CA GLU A 51 0.24 -8.99 -6.77
C GLU A 51 0.25 -8.85 -5.23
N LYS A 52 -0.92 -8.73 -4.60
CA LYS A 52 -1.05 -8.67 -3.14
C LYS A 52 -0.73 -10.01 -2.49
N THR A 53 -1.23 -11.12 -3.01
CA THR A 53 -0.94 -12.46 -2.47
C THR A 53 0.54 -12.82 -2.62
N ASP A 54 1.17 -12.44 -3.72
CA ASP A 54 2.60 -12.65 -3.95
C ASP A 54 3.45 -11.77 -3.03
N ALA A 55 3.02 -10.52 -2.79
CA ALA A 55 3.67 -9.64 -1.82
C ALA A 55 3.66 -10.26 -0.42
N VAL A 56 2.50 -10.78 0.00
CA VAL A 56 2.32 -11.43 1.31
C VAL A 56 3.28 -12.62 1.43
N ARG A 57 3.27 -13.54 0.46
CA ARG A 57 4.14 -14.72 0.46
C ARG A 57 5.63 -14.36 0.50
N GLU A 58 6.05 -13.41 -0.33
CA GLU A 58 7.45 -12.96 -0.37
C GLU A 58 7.87 -12.29 0.94
N SER A 59 6.97 -11.52 1.55
CA SER A 59 7.20 -10.82 2.82
C SER A 59 7.31 -11.79 3.99
N PHE A 60 6.40 -12.77 4.08
CA PHE A 60 6.49 -13.85 5.07
C PHE A 60 7.77 -14.67 4.90
N GLY A 61 8.12 -15.05 3.66
CA GLY A 61 9.38 -15.74 3.39
C GLY A 61 10.62 -14.92 3.75
N ALA A 62 10.61 -13.61 3.48
CA ALA A 62 11.70 -12.71 3.83
C ALA A 62 11.83 -12.53 5.35
N ALA A 63 10.71 -12.37 6.06
CA ALA A 63 10.64 -12.29 7.51
C ALA A 63 11.19 -13.58 8.15
N PHE A 64 10.71 -14.75 7.69
CA PHE A 64 11.15 -16.04 8.20
C PHE A 64 12.63 -16.30 7.97
N ARG A 65 13.16 -15.99 6.78
CA ARG A 65 14.60 -16.08 6.49
C ARG A 65 15.43 -15.11 7.33
N SER A 66 14.88 -13.96 7.69
CA SER A 66 15.55 -12.98 8.56
C SER A 66 15.58 -13.51 10.00
N ALA A 67 14.44 -13.99 10.50
CA ALA A 67 14.30 -14.58 11.82
C ALA A 67 15.20 -15.83 12.00
N ALA A 68 15.25 -16.72 11.01
CA ALA A 68 16.10 -17.92 11.02
C ALA A 68 17.60 -17.61 11.09
N ARG A 69 18.01 -16.39 10.68
CA ARG A 69 19.40 -15.91 10.80
C ARG A 69 19.67 -15.20 12.13
N GLY A 70 18.73 -15.22 13.07
CA GLY A 70 18.84 -14.53 14.35
C GLY A 70 18.75 -13.01 14.25
N ALA A 71 18.14 -12.48 13.18
CA ALA A 71 17.99 -11.05 13.00
C ALA A 71 17.09 -10.43 14.08
N ARG A 72 17.36 -9.16 14.41
CA ARG A 72 16.55 -8.41 15.38
C ARG A 72 15.16 -8.09 14.82
N ALA A 73 14.19 -7.83 15.70
CA ALA A 73 12.79 -7.59 15.32
C ALA A 73 12.62 -6.46 14.27
N ASP A 74 13.41 -5.40 14.35
CA ASP A 74 13.44 -4.30 13.38
C ASP A 74 13.92 -4.74 11.99
N GLN A 75 14.88 -5.65 11.93
CA GLN A 75 15.41 -6.21 10.68
C GLN A 75 14.46 -7.25 10.06
N ILE A 76 13.74 -8.01 10.89
CA ILE A 76 12.67 -8.91 10.45
C ILE A 76 11.54 -8.09 9.82
N LEU A 77 11.12 -7.01 10.49
CA LEU A 77 10.08 -6.11 9.99
C LEU A 77 10.52 -5.41 8.69
N ALA A 78 11.75 -4.90 8.62
CA ALA A 78 12.29 -4.30 7.40
C ALA A 78 12.34 -5.30 6.24
N ALA A 79 12.71 -6.57 6.51
CA ALA A 79 12.69 -7.64 5.51
C ALA A 79 11.27 -7.97 5.04
N ALA A 80 10.29 -7.95 5.96
CA ALA A 80 8.87 -8.15 5.66
C ALA A 80 8.28 -6.99 4.83
N LEU A 81 8.71 -5.75 5.06
CA LEU A 81 8.14 -4.58 4.36
C LEU A 81 8.75 -4.31 2.98
N LYS A 82 9.96 -4.81 2.72
CA LYS A 82 10.69 -4.59 1.46
C LYS A 82 9.90 -5.01 0.21
N PRO A 83 9.22 -6.18 0.15
CA PRO A 83 8.44 -6.59 -1.01
C PRO A 83 7.20 -5.71 -1.28
N TYR A 84 6.58 -5.18 -0.22
CA TYR A 84 5.47 -4.23 -0.34
C TYR A 84 5.94 -2.92 -0.96
N GLY A 85 7.03 -2.33 -0.43
CA GLY A 85 7.58 -1.07 -0.96
C GLY A 85 7.94 -1.13 -2.46
N ARG A 86 8.47 -2.28 -2.93
CA ARG A 86 8.77 -2.51 -4.35
C ARG A 86 7.50 -2.48 -5.21
N ARG A 87 6.44 -3.16 -4.78
CA ARG A 87 5.16 -3.23 -5.51
C ARG A 87 4.39 -1.92 -5.45
N THR A 88 4.41 -1.20 -4.33
CA THR A 88 3.80 0.14 -4.23
C THR A 88 4.46 1.12 -5.19
N ARG A 89 5.80 1.11 -5.31
CA ARG A 89 6.52 1.93 -6.30
C ARG A 89 6.16 1.55 -7.74
N ALA A 90 6.08 0.25 -8.05
CA ALA A 90 5.65 -0.21 -9.36
C ALA A 90 4.20 0.22 -9.68
N ASN A 91 3.30 0.14 -8.70
CA ASN A 91 1.90 0.58 -8.82
C ASN A 91 1.82 2.09 -9.08
N ALA A 92 2.54 2.90 -8.30
CA ALA A 92 2.62 4.35 -8.49
C ALA A 92 3.16 4.74 -9.87
N ARG A 93 4.20 4.06 -10.38
CA ARG A 93 4.72 4.28 -11.74
C ARG A 93 3.68 3.97 -12.81
N ARG A 94 2.95 2.85 -12.69
CA ARG A 94 1.90 2.47 -13.65
C ARG A 94 0.73 3.44 -13.67
N LEU A 95 0.33 3.96 -12.51
CA LEU A 95 -0.73 4.98 -12.42
C LEU A 95 -0.30 6.29 -13.09
N GLY A 96 0.96 6.72 -12.90
CA GLY A 96 1.50 7.93 -13.54
C GLY A 96 1.72 7.80 -15.05
N THR A 97 1.68 6.59 -15.63
CA THR A 97 1.77 6.37 -17.08
C THR A 97 0.40 6.18 -17.74
N ARG A 98 -0.67 6.00 -16.96
CA ARG A 98 -2.05 5.77 -17.44
C ARG A 98 -2.96 6.99 -17.26
N LEU A 99 -2.45 8.08 -16.68
CA LEU A 99 -3.05 9.42 -16.66
C LEU A 99 -2.44 10.25 -17.78
#